data_AF-A0A1Q3GI63-F1
#
_entry.id   AF-A0A1Q3GI63-F1
#
_cell.length_a   1.000
_cell.length_b   1.000
_cell.length_c   1.000
_cell.angle_alpha   90.00
_cell.angle_beta   90.00
_cell.angle_gamma   90.00
#
_symmetry.space_group_name_H-M   'P 1'
#
loop_
_entity.id
_entity.type
_entity.pdbx_description
1 polymer ?
#
loop_
_entity_poly.entity_id
_entity_poly.type
_entity_poly.pdbx_seq_one_letter_code
_entity_poly.pdbx_strand_id
1 'polypeptide(L)'
;MLVNLLILLFINALCIVGIYEAAAQPKRLLYNVKAYLEAKLPYKIFAPILGCVYCMASVWGTLFFAMCLFLEIIPLKWGIVWPFYIAALSGLIHGIEFLRDRYSGAK
;
A
#
# COMPACT_ATOMS: atom_id res chain seq x y z
N MET A 1 -20.63 9.95 0.07
CA MET A 1 -19.62 9.76 1.14
C MET A 1 -19.11 8.33 1.24
N LEU A 2 -19.95 7.30 1.36
CA LEU A 2 -19.50 5.89 1.25
C LEU A 2 -18.76 5.62 -0.07
N VAL A 3 -19.31 6.13 -1.18
CA VAL A 3 -18.68 6.07 -2.51
C VAL A 3 -17.27 6.70 -2.50
N ASN A 4 -17.07 7.81 -1.79
CA ASN A 4 -15.75 8.46 -1.71
C ASN A 4 -14.75 7.59 -0.94
N LEU A 5 -15.18 6.86 0.09
CA LEU A 5 -14.34 5.91 0.81
C LEU A 5 -13.97 4.70 -0.03
N LEU A 6 -14.90 4.17 -0.82
CA LEU A 6 -14.61 3.09 -1.76
C LEU A 6 -13.60 3.57 -2.82
N ILE A 7 -13.78 4.76 -3.39
CA ILE A 7 -12.83 5.35 -4.33
C ILE A 7 -11.46 5.50 -3.68
N LEU A 8 -11.39 6.05 -2.46
CA LEU A 8 -10.14 6.18 -1.72
C LEU A 8 -9.49 4.83 -1.42
N LEU A 9 -10.28 3.78 -1.15
CA LEU A 9 -9.79 2.42 -0.94
C LEU A 9 -9.13 1.87 -2.21
N PHE A 10 -9.77 2.05 -3.38
CA PHE A 10 -9.18 1.64 -4.66
C PHE A 10 -7.93 2.44 -5.02
N ILE A 11 -7.95 3.77 -4.84
CA ILE A 11 -6.78 4.61 -5.09
C ILE A 11 -5.62 4.17 -4.20
N ASN A 12 -5.86 3.92 -2.92
CA ASN A 12 -4.84 3.48 -1.98
C ASN A 12 -4.27 2.11 -2.37
N ALA A 13 -5.14 1.16 -2.78
CA ALA A 13 -4.69 -0.13 -3.28
C ALA A 13 -3.80 0.02 -4.53
N LEU A 14 -4.19 0.88 -5.47
CA LEU A 14 -3.40 1.18 -6.67
C LEU A 14 -2.07 1.86 -6.31
N CYS A 15 -2.04 2.74 -5.31
CA CYS A 15 -0.80 3.35 -4.82
C CYS A 15 0.15 2.28 -4.26
N ILE A 16 -0.34 1.36 -3.43
CA ILE A 16 0.46 0.25 -2.87
C ILE A 16 1.02 -0.63 -3.99
N VAL A 17 0.18 -1.02 -4.96
CA VAL A 17 0.61 -1.78 -6.14
C VAL A 17 1.65 -1.00 -6.95
N GLY A 18 1.42 0.29 -7.19
CA GLY A 18 2.32 1.16 -7.94
C GLY A 18 3.68 1.32 -7.25
N ILE A 19 3.71 1.46 -5.92
CA ILE A 19 4.95 1.55 -5.14
C ILE A 19 5.71 0.22 -5.21
N TYR A 20 5.01 -0.91 -5.03
CA TYR A 20 5.62 -2.24 -5.19
C TYR A 20 6.26 -2.38 -6.57
N GLU A 21 5.48 -2.09 -7.61
CA GLU A 21 5.89 -2.21 -9.00
C GLU A 21 7.07 -1.28 -9.30
N ALA A 22 7.06 -0.04 -8.80
CA ALA A 22 8.14 0.92 -8.96
C ALA A 22 9.44 0.51 -8.23
N ALA A 23 9.34 -0.33 -7.19
CA ALA A 23 10.46 -0.81 -6.41
C ALA A 23 10.97 -2.21 -6.84
N ALA A 24 10.18 -2.95 -7.61
CA ALA A 24 10.48 -4.34 -7.95
C ALA A 24 11.53 -4.52 -9.08
N GLN A 25 11.69 -3.56 -9.99
CA GLN A 25 12.48 -3.75 -11.22
C GLN A 25 13.69 -2.80 -11.33
N PRO A 26 14.87 -3.28 -11.79
CA PRO A 26 16.14 -2.53 -11.80
C PRO A 26 16.21 -1.24 -12.62
N LYS A 27 15.17 -0.91 -13.39
CA LYS A 27 15.07 0.33 -14.17
C LYS A 27 13.99 1.28 -13.68
N ARG A 28 13.32 0.96 -12.57
CA ARG A 28 12.22 1.75 -12.03
C ARG A 28 12.69 2.65 -10.90
N LEU A 29 11.97 3.75 -10.72
CA LEU A 29 12.37 4.89 -9.90
C LEU A 29 12.79 4.49 -8.47
N LEU A 30 12.05 3.58 -7.85
CA LEU A 30 12.25 3.21 -6.45
C LEU A 30 13.20 2.03 -6.25
N TYR A 31 13.69 1.39 -7.32
CA TYR A 31 14.54 0.22 -7.19
C TYR A 31 15.88 0.53 -6.52
N ASN A 32 16.55 1.60 -6.95
CA ASN A 32 17.82 2.02 -6.34
C ASN A 32 17.65 2.39 -4.86
N VAL A 33 16.51 3.01 -4.53
CA VAL A 33 16.16 3.35 -3.15
C VAL A 33 15.93 2.08 -2.33
N LYS A 34 15.17 1.12 -2.87
CA LYS A 34 14.94 -0.18 -2.24
C LYS A 34 16.26 -0.91 -1.98
N ALA A 35 17.12 -1.03 -3.00
CA ALA A 35 18.41 -1.72 -2.89
C ALA A 35 19.35 -1.04 -1.88
N TYR A 36 19.37 0.30 -1.85
CA TYR A 36 20.15 1.04 -0.87
C TYR A 36 19.66 0.79 0.57
N LEU A 37 18.33 0.83 0.78
CA LEU A 37 17.74 0.59 2.09
C LEU A 37 17.95 -0.86 2.55
N GLU A 38 17.82 -1.83 1.65
CA GLU A 38 18.07 -3.25 1.92
C GLU A 38 19.51 -3.50 2.35
N ALA A 39 20.48 -2.78 1.79
CA ALA A 39 21.89 -2.88 2.19
C ALA A 39 22.23 -2.20 3.52
N LYS A 40 21.41 -1.25 3.98
CA LYS A 40 21.70 -0.40 5.15
C LYS A 40 20.87 -0.70 6.39
N LEU A 41 19.68 -1.27 6.22
CA LEU A 41 18.72 -1.42 7.30
C LEU A 41 18.39 -2.90 7.55
N PRO A 42 18.18 -3.28 8.82
CA PRO A 42 17.67 -4.61 9.14
C PRO A 42 16.26 -4.78 8.56
N TYR A 43 15.93 -6.01 8.13
CA TYR A 43 14.68 -6.33 7.45
C TYR A 43 13.43 -5.80 8.16
N LYS A 44 13.39 -5.83 9.50
CA LYS A 44 12.25 -5.32 10.29
C LYS A 44 11.95 -3.83 10.05
N ILE A 45 12.96 -3.02 9.76
CA ILE A 45 12.82 -1.58 9.50
C ILE A 45 12.58 -1.34 8.01
N PHE A 46 13.28 -2.08 7.16
CA PHE A 46 13.14 -1.98 5.71
C PHE A 46 11.77 -2.48 5.19
N ALA A 47 11.23 -3.55 5.78
CA ALA A 47 9.96 -4.16 5.38
C ALA A 47 8.78 -3.18 5.30
N PRO A 48 8.47 -2.36 6.33
CA PRO A 48 7.40 -1.35 6.26
C PRO A 48 7.69 -0.21 5.29
N ILE A 49 8.96 0.05 4.95
CA ILE A 49 9.34 1.10 4.02
C ILE A 49 9.16 0.60 2.58
N LEU A 50 10.01 -0.32 2.12
CA LEU A 50 10.03 -0.78 0.72
C LEU A 50 10.30 -2.29 0.58
N GLY A 51 10.49 -3.01 1.68
CA GLY A 51 10.83 -4.43 1.66
C GLY A 51 9.67 -5.37 1.37
N CYS A 52 8.49 -5.11 1.94
CA CYS A 52 7.26 -5.80 1.53
C CYS A 52 6.07 -4.85 1.59
N VAL A 53 5.88 -4.10 0.49
CA VAL A 53 4.83 -3.09 0.36
C VAL A 53 3.42 -3.70 0.48
N TYR A 54 3.19 -4.90 -0.07
CA TYR A 54 1.92 -5.62 0.07
C TYR A 54 1.67 -6.13 1.50
N CYS A 55 2.67 -6.76 2.14
CA CYS A 55 2.57 -7.23 3.52
C CYS A 55 2.28 -6.09 4.49
N MET A 56 2.77 -4.90 4.16
CA MET A 56 2.68 -3.70 4.98
C MET A 56 1.60 -2.74 4.43
N ALA A 57 0.57 -3.29 3.78
CA ALA A 57 -0.60 -2.54 3.30
C ALA A 57 -1.29 -1.77 4.43
N SER A 58 -1.21 -2.23 5.68
CA SER A 58 -1.70 -1.49 6.83
C SER A 58 -0.90 -0.21 7.11
N VAL A 59 0.42 -0.23 6.93
CA VAL A 59 1.30 0.93 7.14
C VAL A 59 1.05 1.97 6.07
N TRP A 60 1.12 1.56 4.80
CA TRP A 60 0.85 2.43 3.66
C TRP A 60 -0.60 2.90 3.62
N GLY A 61 -1.52 2.01 3.95
CA GLY A 61 -2.95 2.31 4.05
C GLY A 61 -3.25 3.36 5.11
N THR A 62 -2.59 3.27 6.26
CA THR A 62 -2.73 4.21 7.37
C THR A 62 -2.13 5.55 7.01
N LEU A 63 -0.95 5.57 6.40
CA LEU A 63 -0.31 6.80 5.96
C LEU A 63 -1.22 7.55 4.99
N PHE A 64 -1.74 6.86 3.98
CA PHE A 64 -2.65 7.47 3.00
C PHE A 64 -3.93 7.99 3.67
N PHE A 65 -4.55 7.19 4.54
CA PHE A 65 -5.76 7.61 5.26
C PHE A 65 -5.52 8.83 6.16
N ALA A 66 -4.38 8.87 6.86
CA ALA A 66 -3.97 9.99 7.68
C ALA A 66 -3.73 11.26 6.83
N MET A 67 -3.11 11.14 5.66
CA MET A 67 -2.95 12.25 4.71
C MET A 67 -4.31 12.78 4.26
N CYS A 68 -5.28 11.91 3.98
CA CYS A 68 -6.63 12.34 3.59
C CYS A 68 -7.38 13.07 4.72
N LEU A 69 -7.16 12.69 5.99
CA LEU A 69 -7.69 13.43 7.14
C LEU A 69 -7.00 14.80 7.30
N PHE A 70 -5.67 14.82 7.19
CA PHE A 70 -4.87 16.04 7.36
C PHE A 70 -5.13 17.08 6.26
N LEU A 71 -5.32 16.64 5.02
CA LEU A 71 -5.64 17.49 3.87
C LEU A 71 -7.14 17.81 3.76
N GLU A 72 -7.93 17.49 4.79
CA GLU A 72 -9.39 17.73 4.86
C GLU A 72 -10.19 17.10 3.69
N ILE A 73 -9.63 16.10 3.01
CA ILE A 73 -10.30 15.34 1.94
C ILE A 73 -11.44 14.51 2.54
N ILE A 74 -11.25 14.02 3.78
CA ILE A 74 -12.27 13.33 4.57
C ILE A 74 -12.43 14.00 5.94
N PRO A 75 -13.66 14.07 6.47
CA PRO A 75 -13.88 14.70 7.76
C PRO A 75 -13.33 13.86 8.92
N LEU A 76 -12.78 14.51 9.96
CA LEU A 76 -12.13 13.85 11.10
C LEU A 76 -12.96 12.76 11.78
N LYS A 77 -14.29 12.92 11.83
CA LYS A 77 -15.23 11.92 12.39
C LYS A 77 -15.13 10.53 11.73
N TRP A 78 -14.57 10.45 10.52
CA TRP A 78 -14.34 9.19 9.82
C TRP A 78 -13.09 8.45 10.30
N GLY A 79 -12.31 9.02 11.23
CA GLY A 79 -11.27 8.29 11.94
C GLY A 79 -11.78 7.00 12.60
N ILE A 80 -13.05 6.94 13.00
CA ILE A 80 -13.63 5.74 13.63
C ILE A 80 -13.74 4.54 12.68
N VAL A 81 -13.87 4.77 11.36
CA VAL A 81 -13.93 3.67 10.38
C VAL A 81 -12.55 3.22 9.90
N TRP A 82 -11.48 3.88 10.35
CA TRP A 82 -10.11 3.57 9.93
C TRP A 82 -9.75 2.09 10.09
N PRO A 83 -10.03 1.39 11.21
CA PRO A 83 -9.71 -0.04 11.34
C PRO A 83 -10.40 -0.90 10.27
N PHE A 84 -11.67 -0.59 9.96
CA PHE A 84 -12.44 -1.30 8.93
C PHE A 84 -11.92 -0.99 7.53
N TYR A 85 -11.52 0.26 7.28
CA TYR A 85 -10.90 0.67 6.02
C TYR A 85 -9.58 -0.08 5.79
N ILE A 86 -8.72 -0.17 6.81
CA ILE A 86 -7.45 -0.91 6.71
C ILE A 86 -7.68 -2.41 6.52
N ALA A 87 -8.64 -3.01 7.21
CA ALA A 87 -8.99 -4.41 7.02
C ALA A 87 -9.48 -4.67 5.58
N ALA A 88 -10.36 -3.82 5.07
CA ALA A 88 -10.85 -3.90 3.69
C ALA A 88 -9.73 -3.73 2.66
N LEU A 89 -8.80 -2.79 2.90
CA LEU A 89 -7.63 -2.57 2.04
C LEU A 89 -6.71 -3.79 2.03
N SER A 90 -6.45 -4.39 3.19
CA SER A 90 -5.61 -5.59 3.29
C SER A 90 -6.22 -6.76 2.53
N GLY A 91 -7.54 -6.97 2.65
CA GLY A 91 -8.26 -7.98 1.86
C GLY A 91 -8.21 -7.72 0.36
N LEU A 92 -8.36 -6.44 -0.05
CA LEU A 92 -8.27 -6.06 -1.46
C LEU A 92 -6.88 -6.31 -2.05
N ILE A 93 -5.82 -5.96 -1.32
CA ILE A 93 -4.43 -6.20 -1.75
C ILE A 93 -4.15 -7.69 -1.91
N HIS A 94 -4.54 -8.53 -0.94
CA HIS A 94 -4.38 -9.99 -1.06
C HIS A 94 -5.17 -10.56 -2.25
N GLY A 95 -6.38 -10.03 -2.49
CA GLY A 95 -7.17 -10.41 -3.67
C GLY A 95 -6.46 -10.05 -4.98
N ILE A 96 -5.87 -8.85 -5.07
CA ILE A 96 -5.10 -8.40 -6.24
C ILE A 96 -3.86 -9.27 -6.44
N GLU A 97 -3.12 -9.58 -5.36
CA GLU A 97 -1.94 -10.44 -5.42
C GLU A 97 -2.29 -11.85 -5.89
N PHE A 98 -3.34 -12.45 -5.33
CA PHE A 98 -3.85 -13.75 -5.75
C PHE A 98 -4.23 -13.77 -7.24
N LEU A 99 -4.95 -12.75 -7.71
CA LEU A 99 -5.30 -12.64 -9.12
C LEU A 99 -4.06 -12.46 -9.99
N ARG A 100 -3.10 -11.63 -9.57
CA ARG A 100 -1.84 -11.43 -10.27
C ARG A 100 -1.12 -12.76 -10.47
N ASP A 101 -0.93 -13.53 -9.40
CA ASP A 101 -0.24 -14.81 -9.47
C ASP A 101 -0.96 -15.80 -10.39
N ARG A 102 -2.29 -15.82 -10.35
CA ARG A 102 -3.11 -16.68 -11.21
C ARG A 102 -3.02 -16.31 -12.70
N TYR A 103 -2.95 -15.03 -13.03
CA TYR A 103 -2.95 -14.55 -14.43
C TYR A 103 -1.56 -14.34 -15.02
N SER A 104 -0.54 -14.11 -14.20
CA SER A 104 0.84 -13.93 -14.68
C SER A 104 1.52 -15.24 -15.09
N GLY A 105 0.86 -16.39 -14.90
CA GLY A 105 1.36 -17.68 -15.40
C GLY A 105 2.65 -18.14 -14.73
N ALA A 106 3.00 -17.60 -13.57
CA ALA A 106 4.15 -18.02 -12.78
C ALA A 106 3.92 -19.42 -12.20
N LYS A 107 4.23 -20.44 -13.01
CA LYS A 107 4.78 -21.71 -12.56
C LYS A 107 6.29 -21.64 -12.68
#